data_AF-A0A8C5SIL3-F1
#
_entry.id   AF-A0A8C5SIL3-F1
#
_cell.length_a   1.000
_cell.length_b   1.000
_cell.length_c   1.000
_cell.angle_alpha   90.00
_cell.angle_beta   90.00
_cell.angle_gamma   90.00
#
_symmetry.space_group_name_H-M   'P 1'
#
loop_
_entity.id
_entity.type
_entity.pdbx_description
1 polymer ?
#
loop_
_entity_poly.entity_id
_entity_poly.type
_entity_poly.pdbx_seq_one_letter_code
_entity_poly.pdbx_strand_id
1 'polypeptide(L)'
;LIPESDNPEDDKIYFFFRENAIDGEHSGKATHARIGQICKNDFGGHRSLVNKWTTFLKARLMCSVPGPNGIDTHFDELQDVFLMNSKDPKNPIIYAVFTTSSNIFKGSAICMYSMADVRRVFLGPYAHRDGPNYQWVPYQGRVPYPRPGTCPSKTFGGFDSTKDLPDEVITFARSHPAMYNPVFPVNHRPIMIKTDLDYQFTQIVVDRVDAEDGQYDVLFIGTDIGTVLKVVSIPRETWHDLEEVLLEEITVFREPTPVSAMKISTKQQQLYIGSAVGVSQLPLHRCDVYGKACAECCLARDPYCAWDGASCSRYFPTAKRRTRRQDIRNGDPLTHCSDLQHPDNPSGTGLEEKIIYGVENSSTFLECSPKSQRALVYWQFQKQNEERKEEIKASDRLIRTEQGLLLRSLQRKDSGLYFCYAVEHGFMQTLLKVTLEIIDTEHLEELLHREEEGDSSKVKEASNGMTPIQKVWYRDFMQLINHPNLNTMDEFCEQVWKRDRKQRRQKPANAQVNPNKWKHLQENKKGRNRRTHEFERAPRSV
;
A
#
# COMPACT_ATOMS: atom_id res chain seq x y z
N LEU A 1 -14.50 16.72 17.63
CA LEU A 1 -15.83 17.18 18.09
C LEU A 1 -16.84 16.61 17.11
N ILE A 2 -17.83 15.87 17.58
CA ILE A 2 -18.92 15.35 16.73
C ILE A 2 -20.20 15.96 17.28
N PRO A 3 -20.96 16.75 16.50
CA PRO A 3 -22.22 17.31 16.96
C PRO A 3 -23.22 16.20 17.25
N GLU A 4 -23.93 16.29 18.37
CA GLU A 4 -24.98 15.33 18.75
C GLU A 4 -26.35 15.74 18.21
N SER A 5 -26.61 17.06 18.15
CA SER A 5 -27.87 17.63 17.69
C SER A 5 -27.61 18.96 16.97
N ASP A 6 -28.66 19.71 16.64
CA ASP A 6 -28.53 21.09 16.15
C ASP A 6 -28.27 22.10 17.29
N ASN A 7 -28.39 21.66 18.56
CA ASN A 7 -28.06 22.46 19.73
C ASN A 7 -26.59 22.21 20.14
N PRO A 8 -25.71 23.24 20.08
CA PRO A 8 -24.31 23.11 20.48
C PRO A 8 -24.08 22.77 21.96
N GLU A 9 -25.09 22.95 22.83
CA GLU A 9 -25.03 22.53 24.24
C GLU A 9 -24.97 20.99 24.38
N ASP A 10 -25.46 20.25 23.38
CA ASP A 10 -25.44 18.79 23.36
C ASP A 10 -24.10 18.23 22.81
N ASP A 11 -23.20 19.10 22.34
CA ASP A 11 -21.92 18.71 21.75
C ASP A 11 -21.08 17.84 22.69
N LYS A 12 -20.53 16.74 22.15
CA LYS A 12 -19.64 15.85 22.88
C LYS A 12 -18.24 15.78 22.29
N ILE A 13 -17.30 15.52 23.19
CA ILE A 13 -15.92 15.18 22.87
C ILE A 13 -15.79 13.66 22.98
N TYR A 14 -15.41 13.03 21.87
CA TYR A 14 -15.08 11.61 21.81
C TYR A 14 -13.56 11.43 21.80
N PHE A 15 -13.09 10.43 22.54
CA PHE A 15 -11.68 10.04 22.57
C PHE A 15 -11.59 8.51 22.51
N PHE A 16 -10.56 8.05 21.81
CA PHE A 16 -10.31 6.65 21.55
C PHE A 16 -9.00 6.28 22.24
N PHE A 17 -9.00 5.15 22.94
CA PHE A 17 -7.85 4.74 23.74
C PHE A 17 -7.87 3.24 23.98
N ARG A 18 -6.74 2.73 24.46
CA ARG A 18 -6.62 1.38 25.01
C ARG A 18 -6.33 1.45 26.49
N GLU A 19 -6.86 0.51 27.25
CA GLU A 19 -6.61 0.37 28.69
C GLU A 19 -6.48 -1.10 29.07
N ASN A 20 -5.84 -1.38 30.20
CA ASN A 20 -5.88 -2.72 30.78
C ASN A 20 -7.33 -3.04 31.18
N ALA A 21 -7.80 -4.22 30.78
CA ALA A 21 -9.08 -4.77 31.17
C ALA A 21 -9.15 -4.82 32.70
N ILE A 22 -10.22 -4.25 33.24
CA ILE A 22 -10.45 -4.24 34.69
C ILE A 22 -11.30 -5.46 35.03
N ASP A 23 -10.81 -6.64 34.68
CA ASP A 23 -11.39 -7.92 35.09
C ASP A 23 -10.71 -8.35 36.39
N GLY A 24 -11.46 -8.98 37.29
CA GLY A 24 -10.97 -9.34 38.64
C GLY A 24 -9.65 -10.13 38.62
N GLU A 25 -9.02 -10.28 39.79
CA GLU A 25 -7.65 -10.82 40.06
C GLU A 25 -7.19 -12.07 39.29
N HIS A 26 -8.08 -12.76 38.57
CA HIS A 26 -7.85 -14.05 37.93
C HIS A 26 -7.85 -14.01 36.39
N SER A 27 -8.16 -12.89 35.75
CA SER A 27 -7.99 -12.73 34.30
C SER A 27 -6.65 -12.05 34.05
N GLY A 28 -5.84 -12.58 33.14
CA GLY A 28 -4.54 -12.00 32.79
C GLY A 28 -4.63 -10.53 32.39
N LYS A 29 -3.48 -9.85 32.23
CA LYS A 29 -3.41 -8.47 31.74
C LYS A 29 -3.92 -8.35 30.30
N ALA A 30 -5.22 -8.45 30.08
CA ALA A 30 -5.85 -8.21 28.80
C ALA A 30 -5.90 -6.70 28.54
N THR A 31 -5.70 -6.27 27.31
CA THR A 31 -5.93 -4.88 26.89
C THR A 31 -7.31 -4.80 26.24
N HIS A 32 -7.99 -3.66 26.36
CA HIS A 32 -9.22 -3.38 25.63
C HIS A 32 -9.17 -2.02 24.95
N ALA A 33 -9.62 -1.98 23.71
CA ALA A 33 -9.93 -0.75 23.01
C ALA A 33 -11.24 -0.15 23.52
N ARG A 34 -11.25 1.18 23.68
CA ARG A 34 -12.36 1.96 24.22
C ARG A 34 -12.64 3.18 23.36
N ILE A 35 -13.91 3.53 23.32
CA ILE A 35 -14.37 4.87 22.99
C ILE A 35 -14.97 5.49 24.24
N GLY A 36 -14.57 6.72 24.55
CA GLY A 36 -15.17 7.52 25.62
C GLY A 36 -15.86 8.77 25.10
N GLN A 37 -16.82 9.27 25.86
CA GLN A 37 -17.51 10.53 25.62
C GLN A 37 -17.49 11.42 26.87
N ILE A 38 -17.41 12.73 26.67
CA ILE A 38 -17.62 13.78 27.69
C ILE A 38 -18.42 14.92 27.03
N CYS A 39 -19.29 15.58 27.77
CA CYS A 39 -19.98 16.78 27.31
C CYS A 39 -19.03 17.97 27.23
N LYS A 40 -19.07 18.71 26.12
CA LYS A 40 -18.19 19.87 25.88
C LYS A 40 -18.33 20.96 26.95
N ASN A 41 -19.53 21.10 27.51
CA ASN A 41 -19.89 22.06 28.56
C ASN A 41 -19.87 21.46 29.98
N ASP A 42 -19.11 20.38 30.22
CA ASP A 42 -18.93 19.82 31.57
C ASP A 42 -18.01 20.70 32.42
N PHE A 43 -18.58 21.32 33.47
CA PHE A 43 -17.86 22.19 34.40
C PHE A 43 -17.50 21.49 35.72
N GLY A 44 -17.68 20.16 35.78
CA GLY A 44 -17.59 19.38 36.99
C GLY A 44 -18.81 19.53 37.90
N GLY A 45 -18.77 18.86 39.05
CA GLY A 45 -19.86 18.89 40.03
C GLY A 45 -19.68 19.98 41.08
N HIS A 46 -20.79 20.34 41.76
CA HIS A 46 -20.79 21.41 42.76
C HIS A 46 -20.15 21.00 44.10
N ARG A 47 -20.47 19.80 44.62
CA ARG A 47 -19.93 19.27 45.90
C ARG A 47 -18.99 18.09 45.69
N SER A 48 -19.43 17.12 44.90
CA SER A 48 -18.64 15.96 44.47
C SER A 48 -18.10 16.17 43.05
N LEU A 49 -16.96 15.56 42.71
CA LEU A 49 -16.32 15.72 41.40
C LEU A 49 -16.06 17.20 41.02
N VAL A 50 -15.72 18.03 42.00
CA VAL A 50 -15.28 19.41 41.75
C VAL A 50 -14.04 19.39 40.85
N ASN A 51 -14.08 20.14 39.75
CA ASN A 51 -13.03 20.18 38.72
C ASN A 51 -12.70 18.80 38.12
N LYS A 52 -13.66 17.85 38.11
CA LYS A 52 -13.53 16.53 37.48
C LYS A 52 -14.72 16.30 36.56
N TRP A 53 -14.52 15.55 35.48
CA TRP A 53 -15.60 15.21 34.54
C TRP A 53 -16.74 14.47 35.26
N THR A 54 -17.96 14.95 35.05
CA THR A 54 -19.21 14.37 35.59
C THR A 54 -20.00 13.61 34.54
N THR A 55 -19.69 13.85 33.26
CA THR A 55 -20.40 13.28 32.10
C THR A 55 -19.57 12.21 31.35
N PHE A 56 -18.42 11.82 31.90
CA PHE A 56 -17.56 10.79 31.32
C PHE A 56 -18.27 9.44 31.26
N LEU A 57 -18.33 8.84 30.08
CA LEU A 57 -18.68 7.44 29.86
C LEU A 57 -17.70 6.78 28.91
N LYS A 58 -17.50 5.46 29.02
CA LYS A 58 -16.71 4.65 28.09
C LYS A 58 -17.42 3.36 27.69
N ALA A 59 -17.18 2.90 26.47
CA ALA A 59 -17.66 1.63 25.95
C ALA A 59 -16.51 0.85 25.30
N ARG A 60 -16.58 -0.49 25.29
CA ARG A 60 -15.61 -1.34 24.56
C ARG A 60 -15.83 -1.20 23.06
N LEU A 61 -14.76 -1.01 22.30
CA LEU A 61 -14.77 -1.20 20.85
C LEU A 61 -14.39 -2.65 20.56
N MET A 62 -15.25 -3.36 19.85
CA MET A 62 -14.99 -4.75 19.44
C MET A 62 -14.45 -4.77 18.02
N CYS A 63 -13.35 -5.48 17.79
CA CYS A 63 -12.91 -5.85 16.46
C CYS A 63 -12.46 -7.32 16.53
N SER A 64 -13.28 -8.22 16.00
CA SER A 64 -13.04 -9.66 16.09
C SER A 64 -13.58 -10.42 14.90
N VAL A 65 -12.99 -11.57 14.64
CA VAL A 65 -13.41 -12.51 13.60
C VAL A 65 -14.03 -13.73 14.28
N PRO A 66 -15.28 -14.09 13.96
CA PRO A 66 -15.89 -15.28 14.52
C PRO A 66 -15.17 -16.53 14.01
N GLY A 67 -14.69 -17.37 14.93
CA GLY A 67 -14.01 -18.61 14.58
C GLY A 67 -14.99 -19.75 14.26
N PRO A 68 -14.57 -20.76 13.48
CA PRO A 68 -15.43 -21.90 13.11
C PRO A 68 -15.90 -22.73 14.31
N ASN A 69 -15.16 -22.68 15.43
CA ASN A 69 -15.48 -23.36 16.69
C ASN A 69 -16.25 -22.46 17.67
N GLY A 70 -16.72 -21.28 17.24
CA GLY A 70 -17.36 -20.28 18.09
C GLY A 70 -16.40 -19.51 19.02
N ILE A 71 -15.09 -19.65 18.81
CA ILE A 71 -14.07 -18.87 19.52
C ILE A 71 -13.65 -17.72 18.61
N ASP A 72 -13.96 -16.50 19.04
CA ASP A 72 -13.62 -15.30 18.30
C ASP A 72 -12.12 -14.98 18.42
N THR A 73 -11.51 -14.56 17.31
CA THR A 73 -10.17 -13.98 17.30
C THR A 73 -10.28 -12.47 17.48
N HIS A 74 -9.79 -11.95 18.61
CA HIS A 74 -9.89 -10.54 18.97
C HIS A 74 -8.64 -9.73 18.59
N PHE A 75 -8.87 -8.51 18.13
CA PHE A 75 -7.87 -7.48 17.91
C PHE A 75 -8.15 -6.32 18.88
N ASP A 76 -7.57 -6.41 20.09
CA ASP A 76 -7.92 -5.50 21.19
C ASP A 76 -6.98 -4.29 21.32
N GLU A 77 -5.84 -4.28 20.61
CA GLU A 77 -4.84 -3.20 20.68
C GLU A 77 -5.15 -2.13 19.63
N LEU A 78 -5.91 -1.09 20.03
CA LEU A 78 -6.16 0.06 19.17
C LEU A 78 -4.87 0.82 18.84
N GLN A 79 -4.59 1.05 17.56
CA GLN A 79 -3.41 1.78 17.06
C GLN A 79 -3.74 3.19 16.55
N ASP A 80 -4.76 3.33 15.71
CA ASP A 80 -5.15 4.62 15.12
C ASP A 80 -6.64 4.65 14.77
N VAL A 81 -7.18 5.87 14.66
CA VAL A 81 -8.59 6.13 14.32
C VAL A 81 -8.71 7.28 13.33
N PHE A 82 -9.42 7.03 12.24
CA PHE A 82 -9.76 8.03 11.24
C PHE A 82 -11.28 8.26 11.18
N LEU A 83 -11.68 9.52 11.23
CA LEU A 83 -13.07 9.93 11.09
C LEU A 83 -13.31 10.39 9.65
N MET A 84 -14.09 9.62 8.90
CA MET A 84 -14.55 10.04 7.58
C MET A 84 -15.88 10.78 7.72
N ASN A 85 -15.87 12.05 7.35
CA ASN A 85 -17.07 12.87 7.33
C ASN A 85 -18.07 12.31 6.31
N SER A 86 -19.31 12.12 6.74
CA SER A 86 -20.42 11.84 5.83
C SER A 86 -21.12 13.15 5.44
N LYS A 87 -22.17 13.05 4.61
CA LYS A 87 -23.02 14.21 4.29
C LYS A 87 -23.68 14.79 5.54
N ASP A 88 -23.92 13.96 6.54
CA ASP A 88 -24.41 14.38 7.85
C ASP A 88 -23.22 14.47 8.83
N PRO A 89 -22.81 15.69 9.25
CA PRO A 89 -21.69 15.86 10.17
C PRO A 89 -21.93 15.22 11.54
N LYS A 90 -23.19 14.89 11.89
CA LYS A 90 -23.53 14.16 13.12
C LYS A 90 -23.21 12.68 13.00
N ASN A 91 -23.10 12.12 11.80
CA ASN A 91 -22.90 10.69 11.57
C ASN A 91 -21.67 10.41 10.70
N PRO A 92 -20.44 10.74 11.15
CA PRO A 92 -19.23 10.27 10.49
C PRO A 92 -19.09 8.76 10.63
N ILE A 93 -18.35 8.17 9.68
CA ILE A 93 -17.91 6.78 9.74
C ILE A 93 -16.54 6.75 10.43
N ILE A 94 -16.38 5.85 11.40
CA ILE A 94 -15.13 5.68 12.14
C ILE A 94 -14.38 4.48 11.57
N TYR A 95 -13.16 4.68 11.10
CA TYR A 95 -12.23 3.60 10.77
C TYR A 95 -11.22 3.50 11.90
N ALA A 96 -10.96 2.29 12.37
CA ALA A 96 -9.98 2.08 13.43
C ALA A 96 -9.09 0.88 13.11
N VAL A 97 -7.80 1.06 13.35
CA VAL A 97 -6.76 0.05 13.19
C VAL A 97 -6.55 -0.62 14.54
N PHE A 98 -6.58 -1.95 14.54
CA PHE A 98 -6.33 -2.77 15.71
C PHE A 98 -5.23 -3.77 15.42
N THR A 99 -4.49 -4.14 16.44
CA THR A 99 -3.58 -5.29 16.42
C THR A 99 -3.96 -6.32 17.47
N THR A 100 -3.42 -7.53 17.34
CA THR A 100 -3.51 -8.57 18.36
C THR A 100 -2.70 -8.19 19.60
N SER A 101 -3.16 -8.58 20.79
CA SER A 101 -2.40 -8.43 22.04
C SER A 101 -1.29 -9.49 22.21
N SER A 102 -1.22 -10.49 21.32
CA SER A 102 -0.21 -11.55 21.39
C SER A 102 1.13 -11.08 20.83
N ASN A 103 2.20 -11.32 21.58
CA ASN A 103 3.57 -11.07 21.10
C ASN A 103 4.05 -12.12 20.10
N ILE A 104 3.36 -13.26 19.99
CA ILE A 104 3.74 -14.39 19.13
C ILE A 104 2.97 -14.33 17.81
N PHE A 105 1.68 -14.00 17.89
CA PHE A 105 0.81 -13.86 16.73
C PHE A 105 0.65 -12.38 16.41
N LYS A 106 1.37 -11.91 15.40
CA LYS A 106 1.19 -10.56 14.87
C LYS A 106 0.01 -10.54 13.90
N GLY A 107 -1.09 -9.94 14.33
CA GLY A 107 -2.24 -9.69 13.46
C GLY A 107 -2.60 -8.22 13.49
N SER A 108 -3.11 -7.72 12.36
CA SER A 108 -3.73 -6.40 12.23
C SER A 108 -5.11 -6.53 11.62
N ALA A 109 -6.04 -5.69 12.05
CA ALA A 109 -7.38 -5.62 11.51
C ALA A 109 -7.83 -4.17 11.41
N ILE A 110 -8.67 -3.88 10.42
CA ILE A 110 -9.35 -2.59 10.28
C ILE A 110 -10.83 -2.83 10.46
N CYS A 111 -11.42 -2.13 11.41
CA CYS A 111 -12.86 -2.18 11.68
C CYS A 111 -13.48 -0.81 11.38
N MET A 112 -14.71 -0.85 10.86
CA MET A 112 -15.52 0.31 10.54
C MET A 112 -16.69 0.39 11.52
N TYR A 113 -16.97 1.55 12.10
CA TYR A 113 -18.06 1.76 13.06
C TYR A 113 -18.96 2.92 12.65
N SER A 114 -20.24 2.82 12.98
CA SER A 114 -21.20 3.91 12.80
C SER A 114 -21.33 4.73 14.09
N MET A 115 -21.40 6.06 13.98
CA MET A 115 -21.71 6.90 15.14
C MET A 115 -23.11 6.66 15.71
N ALA A 116 -24.04 6.15 14.90
CA ALA A 116 -25.37 5.77 15.36
C ALA A 116 -25.31 4.62 16.38
N ASP A 117 -24.48 3.60 16.13
CA ASP A 117 -24.32 2.47 17.06
C ASP A 117 -23.52 2.85 18.30
N VAL A 118 -22.51 3.71 18.17
CA VAL A 118 -21.82 4.33 19.31
C VAL A 118 -22.83 5.00 20.25
N ARG A 119 -23.72 5.86 19.72
CA ARG A 119 -24.75 6.53 20.51
C ARG A 119 -25.73 5.55 21.14
N ARG A 120 -26.16 4.54 20.39
CA ARG A 120 -27.05 3.47 20.89
C ARG A 120 -26.45 2.78 22.11
N VAL A 121 -25.14 2.52 22.09
CA VAL A 121 -24.42 1.90 23.22
C VAL A 121 -24.32 2.83 24.42
N PHE A 122 -24.02 4.12 24.23
CA PHE A 122 -24.04 5.10 25.34
C PHE A 122 -25.44 5.33 25.91
N LEU A 123 -26.48 5.06 25.13
CA LEU A 123 -27.87 5.00 25.58
C LEU A 123 -28.29 3.61 26.12
N GLY A 124 -27.39 2.62 26.13
CA GLY A 124 -27.63 1.27 26.63
C GLY A 124 -27.43 1.10 28.14
N PRO A 125 -27.45 -0.13 28.67
CA PRO A 125 -27.24 -0.38 30.09
C PRO A 125 -25.80 -0.05 30.55
N TYR A 126 -25.67 0.52 31.75
CA TYR A 126 -24.38 0.70 32.41
C TYR A 126 -23.84 -0.65 32.87
N ALA A 127 -22.52 -0.81 32.88
CA ALA A 127 -21.85 -1.96 33.46
C ALA A 127 -21.80 -1.81 34.99
N HIS A 128 -22.14 -2.87 35.70
CA HIS A 128 -22.13 -2.95 37.15
C HIS A 128 -21.37 -4.22 37.59
N ARG A 129 -20.65 -4.14 38.71
CA ARG A 129 -20.03 -5.33 39.32
C ARG A 129 -20.98 -5.89 40.35
N ASP A 130 -21.42 -7.13 40.14
CA ASP A 130 -22.36 -7.80 41.03
C ASP A 130 -21.83 -9.17 41.49
N GLY A 131 -22.37 -9.64 42.61
CA GLY A 131 -22.08 -10.95 43.18
C GLY A 131 -20.71 -11.08 43.87
N PRO A 132 -20.44 -12.24 44.51
CA PRO A 132 -19.22 -12.48 45.28
C PRO A 132 -17.95 -12.52 44.42
N ASN A 133 -18.10 -12.79 43.11
CA ASN A 133 -17.00 -12.87 42.15
C ASN A 133 -16.77 -11.53 41.40
N TYR A 134 -17.51 -10.46 41.75
CA TYR A 134 -17.43 -9.15 41.11
C TYR A 134 -17.51 -9.20 39.58
N GLN A 135 -18.48 -9.98 39.06
CA GLN A 135 -18.65 -10.14 37.62
C GLN A 135 -19.31 -8.89 37.04
N TRP A 136 -18.88 -8.51 35.83
CA TRP A 136 -19.50 -7.43 35.08
C TRP A 136 -20.86 -7.89 34.52
N VAL A 137 -21.92 -7.21 34.95
CA VAL A 137 -23.32 -7.47 34.55
C VAL A 137 -23.99 -6.16 34.13
N PRO A 138 -25.11 -6.21 33.38
CA PRO A 138 -25.87 -5.00 33.07
C PRO A 138 -26.57 -4.49 34.33
N TYR A 139 -26.43 -3.22 34.65
CA TYR A 139 -27.11 -2.58 35.78
C TYR A 139 -28.64 -2.65 35.62
N GLN A 140 -29.32 -3.33 36.55
CA GLN A 140 -30.78 -3.50 36.56
C GLN A 140 -31.51 -2.55 37.51
N GLY A 141 -30.78 -1.75 38.29
CA GLY A 141 -31.37 -0.82 39.24
C GLY A 141 -31.94 0.45 38.59
N ARG A 142 -32.47 1.35 39.42
CA ARG A 142 -32.99 2.64 38.94
C ARG A 142 -31.85 3.58 38.54
N VAL A 143 -31.82 3.99 37.27
CA VAL A 143 -30.93 5.04 36.78
C VAL A 143 -31.49 6.41 37.20
N PRO A 144 -30.69 7.30 37.82
CA PRO A 144 -31.16 8.61 38.28
C PRO A 144 -31.45 9.56 37.10
N TYR A 145 -32.18 10.65 37.38
CA TYR A 145 -32.52 11.68 36.39
C TYR A 145 -31.86 13.03 36.73
N PRO A 146 -31.29 13.75 35.75
CA PRO A 146 -31.15 13.36 34.35
C PRO A 146 -30.16 12.21 34.21
N ARG A 147 -30.27 11.47 33.09
CA ARG A 147 -29.46 10.30 32.86
C ARG A 147 -27.95 10.65 32.91
N PRO A 148 -27.12 9.95 33.70
CA PRO A 148 -25.67 10.15 33.73
C PRO A 148 -25.03 10.08 32.34
N GLY A 149 -24.26 11.11 31.97
CA GLY A 149 -23.67 11.26 30.63
C GLY A 149 -24.47 12.13 29.65
N THR A 150 -25.65 12.63 30.04
CA THR A 150 -26.40 13.66 29.31
C THR A 150 -25.78 15.03 29.54
N CYS A 151 -25.70 15.85 28.49
CA CYS A 151 -25.17 17.21 28.57
C CYS A 151 -26.24 18.16 29.15
N PRO A 152 -25.86 19.10 30.05
CA PRO A 152 -26.76 20.18 30.46
C PRO A 152 -27.17 20.98 29.23
N SER A 153 -28.47 21.12 29.01
CA SER A 153 -29.04 21.68 27.79
C SER A 153 -30.45 22.19 28.06
N LYS A 154 -30.82 23.30 27.42
CA LYS A 154 -32.19 23.84 27.51
C LYS A 154 -33.22 22.90 26.86
N THR A 155 -32.78 22.00 25.98
CA THR A 155 -33.63 21.07 25.26
C THR A 155 -33.90 19.79 26.07
N PHE A 156 -32.96 19.38 26.94
CA PHE A 156 -33.05 18.12 27.69
C PHE A 156 -32.52 18.27 29.12
N GLY A 157 -33.30 17.84 30.11
CA GLY A 157 -32.90 17.80 31.52
C GLY A 157 -33.22 19.06 32.31
N GLY A 158 -33.29 20.25 31.67
CA GLY A 158 -33.66 21.48 32.36
C GLY A 158 -32.59 22.00 33.34
N PHE A 159 -31.33 21.63 33.12
CA PHE A 159 -30.18 22.12 33.89
C PHE A 159 -29.29 22.97 33.00
N ASP A 160 -28.91 24.14 33.48
CA ASP A 160 -28.02 25.07 32.75
C ASP A 160 -26.53 24.68 32.91
N SER A 161 -26.18 23.94 33.98
CA SER A 161 -24.81 23.51 34.26
C SER A 161 -24.74 22.12 34.89
N THR A 162 -23.61 21.43 34.71
CA THR A 162 -23.30 20.18 35.42
C THR A 162 -23.21 20.39 36.94
N LYS A 163 -22.99 21.62 37.39
CA LYS A 163 -23.00 21.98 38.81
C LYS A 163 -24.38 21.89 39.45
N ASP A 164 -25.44 22.00 38.63
CA ASP A 164 -26.83 21.97 39.10
C ASP A 164 -27.38 20.53 39.14
N LEU A 165 -26.59 19.54 38.70
CA LEU A 165 -27.01 18.15 38.69
C LEU A 165 -27.19 17.61 40.13
N PRO A 166 -28.21 16.77 40.38
CA PRO A 166 -28.43 16.15 41.69
C PRO A 166 -27.25 15.29 42.15
N ASP A 167 -26.99 15.26 43.46
CA ASP A 167 -25.91 14.47 44.07
C ASP A 167 -26.02 12.96 43.72
N GLU A 168 -27.23 12.44 43.51
CA GLU A 168 -27.45 11.05 43.08
C GLU A 168 -26.89 10.77 41.67
N VAL A 169 -27.02 11.72 40.74
CA VAL A 169 -26.51 11.62 39.36
C VAL A 169 -24.99 11.62 39.39
N ILE A 170 -24.39 12.53 40.15
CA ILE A 170 -22.94 12.65 40.29
C ILE A 170 -22.34 11.39 40.95
N THR A 171 -23.01 10.86 41.97
CA THR A 171 -22.58 9.62 42.65
C THR A 171 -22.68 8.41 41.72
N PHE A 172 -23.74 8.34 40.92
CA PHE A 172 -23.91 7.27 39.92
C PHE A 172 -22.84 7.34 38.83
N ALA A 173 -22.63 8.52 38.22
CA ALA A 173 -21.65 8.73 37.16
C ALA A 173 -20.23 8.31 37.61
N ARG A 174 -19.87 8.64 38.86
CA ARG A 174 -18.59 8.24 39.47
C ARG A 174 -18.43 6.73 39.58
N SER A 175 -19.50 6.01 39.91
CA SER A 175 -19.45 4.56 40.18
C SER A 175 -19.71 3.69 38.95
N HIS A 176 -20.34 4.24 37.90
CA HIS A 176 -20.72 3.52 36.68
C HIS A 176 -20.23 4.22 35.41
N PRO A 177 -18.92 4.40 35.21
CA PRO A 177 -18.38 5.09 34.03
C PRO A 177 -18.40 4.23 32.76
N ALA A 178 -18.64 2.92 32.85
CA ALA A 178 -18.56 2.00 31.72
C ALA A 178 -19.96 1.54 31.26
N MET A 179 -20.14 1.38 29.94
CA MET A 179 -21.32 0.75 29.34
C MET A 179 -21.13 -0.77 29.28
N TYR A 180 -22.20 -1.52 29.51
CA TYR A 180 -22.15 -2.99 29.48
C TYR A 180 -22.03 -3.53 28.06
N ASN A 181 -22.83 -3.01 27.13
CA ASN A 181 -22.77 -3.43 25.74
C ASN A 181 -21.52 -2.87 25.06
N PRO A 182 -20.80 -3.67 24.25
CA PRO A 182 -19.77 -3.17 23.38
C PRO A 182 -20.34 -2.48 22.13
N VAL A 183 -19.51 -1.65 21.49
CA VAL A 183 -19.74 -1.16 20.13
C VAL A 183 -19.15 -2.16 19.15
N PHE A 184 -20.00 -2.79 18.36
CA PHE A 184 -19.59 -3.69 17.27
C PHE A 184 -19.31 -2.93 15.97
N PRO A 185 -18.41 -3.45 15.12
CA PRO A 185 -18.19 -2.86 13.82
C PRO A 185 -19.40 -3.13 12.91
N VAL A 186 -19.52 -2.35 11.85
CA VAL A 186 -20.51 -2.56 10.79
C VAL A 186 -20.39 -4.01 10.30
N ASN A 187 -21.52 -4.71 10.24
CA ASN A 187 -21.63 -6.14 9.89
C ASN A 187 -20.93 -7.12 10.85
N HIS A 188 -20.60 -6.67 12.07
CA HIS A 188 -19.98 -7.50 13.11
C HIS A 188 -18.66 -8.18 12.70
N ARG A 189 -17.95 -7.65 11.70
CA ARG A 189 -16.66 -8.16 11.23
C ARG A 189 -15.70 -7.03 10.81
N PRO A 190 -14.38 -7.27 10.79
CA PRO A 190 -13.42 -6.33 10.21
C PRO A 190 -13.62 -6.22 8.69
N ILE A 191 -13.25 -5.06 8.14
CA ILE A 191 -13.23 -4.82 6.68
C ILE A 191 -11.90 -5.24 6.03
N MET A 192 -10.86 -5.48 6.83
CA MET A 192 -9.56 -5.97 6.37
C MET A 192 -8.85 -6.67 7.53
N ILE A 193 -8.21 -7.81 7.25
CA ILE A 193 -7.41 -8.59 8.22
C ILE A 193 -6.08 -8.97 7.59
N LYS A 194 -5.01 -8.92 8.38
CA LYS A 194 -3.67 -9.39 8.02
C LYS A 194 -3.02 -10.11 9.20
N THR A 195 -2.72 -11.39 9.04
CA THR A 195 -2.18 -12.26 10.12
C THR A 195 -0.88 -12.99 9.77
N ASP A 196 -0.51 -13.03 8.49
CA ASP A 196 0.63 -13.82 7.98
C ASP A 196 1.78 -12.94 7.49
N LEU A 197 2.00 -11.82 8.19
CA LEU A 197 2.99 -10.81 7.81
C LEU A 197 3.90 -10.49 9.00
N ASP A 198 5.14 -10.10 8.71
CA ASP A 198 6.15 -9.75 9.71
C ASP A 198 5.97 -8.34 10.28
N TYR A 199 5.02 -7.58 9.74
CA TYR A 199 4.67 -6.22 10.11
C TYR A 199 3.23 -6.06 10.64
N GLN A 200 3.00 -4.97 11.35
CA GLN A 200 1.69 -4.57 11.87
C GLN A 200 1.27 -3.20 11.33
N PHE A 201 -0.04 -2.97 11.26
CA PHE A 201 -0.60 -1.68 10.89
C PHE A 201 -0.47 -0.68 12.05
N THR A 202 -0.11 0.56 11.75
CA THR A 202 0.12 1.60 12.77
C THR A 202 -0.75 2.83 12.60
N GLN A 203 -1.07 3.21 11.36
CA GLN A 203 -1.77 4.45 11.03
C GLN A 203 -2.74 4.24 9.87
N ILE A 204 -3.81 5.02 9.82
CA ILE A 204 -4.78 4.98 8.72
C ILE A 204 -5.27 6.38 8.36
N VAL A 205 -5.41 6.62 7.06
CA VAL A 205 -6.26 7.69 6.53
C VAL A 205 -7.11 7.14 5.38
N VAL A 206 -8.31 7.68 5.20
CA VAL A 206 -9.24 7.22 4.18
C VAL A 206 -9.66 8.39 3.31
N ASP A 207 -9.71 8.18 2.00
CA ASP A 207 -10.31 9.11 1.04
C ASP A 207 -11.56 8.50 0.40
N ARG A 208 -12.57 9.33 0.15
CA ARG A 208 -13.75 8.95 -0.61
C ARG A 208 -13.63 9.50 -2.03
N VAL A 209 -13.43 8.61 -2.99
CA VAL A 209 -13.06 8.95 -4.36
C VAL A 209 -14.23 8.69 -5.29
N ASP A 210 -14.58 9.69 -6.11
CA ASP A 210 -15.51 9.51 -7.22
C ASP A 210 -14.81 8.74 -8.35
N ALA A 211 -15.46 7.69 -8.84
CA ALA A 211 -15.09 6.91 -10.02
C ALA A 211 -16.20 7.02 -11.10
N GLU A 212 -16.04 6.32 -12.22
CA GLU A 212 -17.04 6.27 -13.30
C GLU A 212 -18.33 5.55 -12.87
N ASP A 213 -18.19 4.49 -12.07
CA ASP A 213 -19.25 3.57 -11.66
C ASP A 213 -19.76 3.81 -10.22
N GLY A 214 -19.14 4.70 -9.45
CA GLY A 214 -19.60 5.01 -8.09
C GLY A 214 -18.59 5.76 -7.23
N GLN A 215 -18.82 5.73 -5.93
CA GLN A 215 -17.88 6.25 -4.93
C GLN A 215 -17.23 5.10 -4.19
N TYR A 216 -15.91 5.19 -4.00
CA TYR A 216 -15.13 4.17 -3.33
C TYR A 216 -14.32 4.75 -2.18
N ASP A 217 -14.20 3.98 -1.12
CA ASP A 217 -13.32 4.30 0.01
C ASP A 217 -11.93 3.71 -0.28
N VAL A 218 -10.93 4.59 -0.37
CA VAL A 218 -9.53 4.21 -0.53
C VAL A 218 -8.79 4.44 0.78
N LEU A 219 -8.30 3.35 1.36
CA LEU A 219 -7.58 3.30 2.61
C LEU A 219 -6.07 3.40 2.33
N PHE A 220 -5.40 4.33 3.01
CA PHE A 220 -3.95 4.40 3.08
C PHE A 220 -3.52 3.98 4.48
N ILE A 221 -2.75 2.90 4.56
CA ILE A 221 -2.42 2.21 5.82
C ILE A 221 -0.91 2.21 5.99
N GLY A 222 -0.42 2.78 7.09
CA GLY A 222 0.99 2.76 7.46
C GLY A 222 1.35 1.54 8.31
N THR A 223 2.60 1.11 8.25
CA THR A 223 3.10 -0.07 8.99
C THR A 223 4.25 0.26 9.93
N ASP A 224 4.55 -0.67 10.84
CA ASP A 224 5.69 -0.61 11.77
C ASP A 224 7.06 -0.80 11.10
N ILE A 225 7.09 -1.18 9.82
CA ILE A 225 8.32 -1.31 9.02
C ILE A 225 8.51 -0.18 8.00
N GLY A 226 7.66 0.85 8.00
CA GLY A 226 7.82 2.00 7.10
C GLY A 226 7.29 1.78 5.69
N THR A 227 6.33 0.86 5.53
CA THR A 227 5.55 0.70 4.30
C THR A 227 4.20 1.39 4.39
N VAL A 228 3.67 1.78 3.24
CA VAL A 228 2.31 2.29 3.08
C VAL A 228 1.58 1.43 2.08
N LEU A 229 0.44 0.88 2.50
CA LEU A 229 -0.48 0.13 1.65
C LEU A 229 -1.58 1.08 1.17
N LYS A 230 -1.94 0.98 -0.10
CA LYS A 230 -3.12 1.62 -0.70
C LYS A 230 -4.12 0.54 -1.07
N VAL A 231 -5.29 0.58 -0.45
CA VAL A 231 -6.32 -0.45 -0.57
C VAL A 231 -7.64 0.20 -0.93
N VAL A 232 -8.35 -0.33 -1.92
CA VAL A 232 -9.73 0.08 -2.21
C VAL A 232 -10.70 -0.94 -1.63
N SER A 233 -11.80 -0.44 -1.05
CA SER A 233 -12.90 -1.26 -0.52
C SER A 233 -14.06 -1.25 -1.53
N ILE A 234 -14.32 -2.39 -2.17
CA ILE A 234 -15.27 -2.53 -3.27
C ILE A 234 -16.50 -3.34 -2.83
N PRO A 235 -17.72 -2.80 -2.91
CA PRO A 235 -18.93 -3.56 -2.62
C PRO A 235 -19.15 -4.70 -3.64
N ARG A 236 -19.29 -5.95 -3.14
CA ARG A 236 -19.59 -7.12 -3.98
C ARG A 236 -21.06 -7.17 -4.37
N GLU A 237 -21.89 -7.87 -3.61
CA GLU A 237 -23.32 -8.06 -3.88
C GLU A 237 -24.19 -7.07 -3.11
N THR A 238 -23.76 -6.71 -1.90
CA THR A 238 -24.42 -5.72 -1.04
C THR A 238 -23.40 -4.72 -0.52
N TRP A 239 -23.85 -3.53 -0.13
CA TRP A 239 -23.01 -2.55 0.57
C TRP A 239 -22.42 -3.08 1.89
N HIS A 240 -22.91 -4.23 2.35
CA HIS A 240 -22.48 -4.90 3.58
C HIS A 240 -21.46 -6.01 3.31
N ASP A 241 -21.10 -6.28 2.05
CA ASP A 241 -20.06 -7.22 1.67
C ASP A 241 -18.99 -6.51 0.83
N LEU A 242 -17.82 -6.30 1.43
CA LEU A 242 -16.74 -5.50 0.89
C LEU A 242 -15.59 -6.41 0.50
N GLU A 243 -15.11 -6.27 -0.73
CA GLU A 243 -13.86 -6.83 -1.23
C GLU A 243 -12.73 -5.81 -1.00
N GLU A 244 -11.68 -6.22 -0.32
CA GLU A 244 -10.44 -5.45 -0.25
C GLU A 244 -9.50 -5.76 -1.42
N VAL A 245 -9.13 -4.71 -2.17
CA VAL A 245 -8.15 -4.79 -3.25
C VAL A 245 -6.93 -3.97 -2.91
N LEU A 246 -5.79 -4.63 -2.69
CA LEU A 246 -4.50 -3.98 -2.52
C LEU A 246 -4.03 -3.46 -3.88
N LEU A 247 -3.97 -2.14 -4.02
CA LEU A 247 -3.59 -1.44 -5.25
C LEU A 247 -2.08 -1.23 -5.31
N GLU A 248 -1.48 -0.79 -4.20
CA GLU A 248 -0.06 -0.45 -4.14
C GLU A 248 0.50 -0.73 -2.74
N GLU A 249 1.76 -1.18 -2.69
CA GLU A 249 2.56 -1.26 -1.47
C GLU A 249 3.89 -0.54 -1.72
N ILE A 250 4.21 0.45 -0.88
CA ILE A 250 5.36 1.33 -1.09
C ILE A 250 6.15 1.43 0.21
N THR A 251 7.45 1.15 0.16
CA THR A 251 8.39 1.50 1.22
C THR A 251 8.72 2.98 1.14
N VAL A 252 8.42 3.75 2.18
CA VAL A 252 8.47 5.23 2.14
C VAL A 252 9.69 5.82 2.85
N PHE A 253 10.41 5.00 3.63
CA PHE A 253 11.66 5.35 4.29
C PHE A 253 12.75 4.35 3.90
N ARG A 254 14.00 4.81 3.79
CA ARG A 254 15.13 3.93 3.40
C ARG A 254 15.43 2.87 4.46
N GLU A 255 15.27 3.23 5.72
CA GLU A 255 15.45 2.33 6.85
C GLU A 255 14.07 1.89 7.34
N PRO A 256 13.86 0.60 7.65
CA PRO A 256 12.58 0.11 8.18
C PRO A 256 12.22 0.81 9.49
N THR A 257 11.37 1.83 9.39
CA THR A 257 11.04 2.73 10.51
C THR A 257 9.52 2.86 10.62
N PRO A 258 8.93 2.67 11.81
CA PRO A 258 7.48 2.75 11.98
C PRO A 258 6.88 4.06 11.46
N VAL A 259 5.80 3.94 10.70
CA VAL A 259 4.94 5.06 10.37
C VAL A 259 4.21 5.49 11.65
N SER A 260 4.48 6.71 12.10
CA SER A 260 3.98 7.26 13.37
C SER A 260 2.86 8.29 13.22
N ALA A 261 2.72 8.87 12.02
CA ALA A 261 1.66 9.82 11.71
C ALA A 261 1.33 9.77 10.22
N MET A 262 0.04 9.88 9.86
CA MET A 262 -0.40 10.05 8.48
C MET A 262 -1.43 11.18 8.38
N LYS A 263 -1.31 12.01 7.34
CA LYS A 263 -2.29 13.06 7.00
C LYS A 263 -2.51 13.13 5.50
N ILE A 264 -3.78 13.22 5.11
CA ILE A 264 -4.19 13.34 3.72
C ILE A 264 -4.63 14.78 3.39
N SER A 265 -4.23 15.28 2.23
CA SER A 265 -4.75 16.50 1.63
C SER A 265 -5.35 16.18 0.28
N THR A 266 -6.66 15.98 0.24
CA THR A 266 -7.42 15.74 -1.00
C THR A 266 -7.36 16.97 -1.92
N LYS A 267 -7.27 18.19 -1.38
CA LYS A 267 -7.10 19.41 -2.17
C LYS A 267 -5.75 19.45 -2.90
N GLN A 268 -4.66 19.06 -2.22
CA GLN A 268 -3.33 19.04 -2.83
C GLN A 268 -3.03 17.73 -3.55
N GLN A 269 -3.88 16.71 -3.36
CA GLN A 269 -3.70 15.36 -3.87
C GLN A 269 -2.40 14.72 -3.36
N GLN A 270 -2.13 14.92 -2.06
CA GLN A 270 -0.92 14.45 -1.38
C GLN A 270 -1.26 13.73 -0.07
N LEU A 271 -0.46 12.72 0.24
CA LEU A 271 -0.38 12.01 1.50
C LEU A 271 0.96 12.38 2.18
N TYR A 272 0.88 12.79 3.44
CA TYR A 272 2.03 13.12 4.28
C TYR A 272 2.22 12.06 5.34
N ILE A 273 3.41 11.49 5.44
CA ILE A 273 3.74 10.35 6.30
C ILE A 273 4.92 10.72 7.20
N GLY A 274 4.73 10.66 8.51
CA GLY A 274 5.76 10.98 9.50
C GLY A 274 6.30 9.73 10.20
N SER A 275 7.62 9.70 10.41
CA SER A 275 8.32 8.73 11.25
C SER A 275 9.38 9.43 12.09
N ALA A 276 10.08 8.67 12.94
CA ALA A 276 11.20 9.19 13.72
C ALA A 276 12.36 9.72 12.85
N VAL A 277 12.50 9.26 11.61
CA VAL A 277 13.59 9.67 10.70
C VAL A 277 13.22 10.86 9.81
N GLY A 278 11.93 11.22 9.69
CA GLY A 278 11.50 12.38 8.92
C GLY A 278 10.07 12.29 8.39
N VAL A 279 9.79 13.09 7.35
CA VAL A 279 8.49 13.17 6.69
C VAL A 279 8.65 12.81 5.22
N SER A 280 7.79 11.93 4.72
CA SER A 280 7.67 11.57 3.30
C SER A 280 6.35 12.13 2.73
N GLN A 281 6.38 12.52 1.46
CA GLN A 281 5.22 13.03 0.72
C GLN A 281 4.98 12.13 -0.49
N LEU A 282 3.75 11.62 -0.62
CA LEU A 282 3.34 10.75 -1.72
C LEU A 282 2.10 11.32 -2.43
N PRO A 283 2.05 11.31 -3.77
CA PRO A 283 0.81 11.54 -4.50
C PRO A 283 -0.24 10.47 -4.17
N LEU A 284 -1.52 10.85 -4.14
CA LEU A 284 -2.62 9.88 -3.91
C LEU A 284 -2.80 8.88 -5.07
N HIS A 285 -2.27 9.21 -6.25
CA HIS A 285 -2.36 8.41 -7.45
C HIS A 285 -1.04 8.43 -8.22
N ARG A 286 -0.70 7.31 -8.84
CA ARG A 286 0.48 7.16 -9.70
C ARG A 286 0.09 6.43 -10.99
N CYS A 287 -0.96 6.92 -11.65
CA CYS A 287 -1.61 6.23 -12.77
C CYS A 287 -0.64 5.85 -13.91
N ASP A 288 0.41 6.63 -14.12
CA ASP A 288 1.44 6.36 -15.14
C ASP A 288 2.15 5.00 -14.93
N VAL A 289 2.18 4.48 -13.69
CA VAL A 289 2.76 3.18 -13.35
C VAL A 289 1.99 2.03 -14.01
N TYR A 290 0.67 2.20 -14.22
CA TYR A 290 -0.16 1.21 -14.88
C TYR A 290 0.04 1.18 -16.40
N GLY A 291 0.79 2.12 -16.98
CA GLY A 291 1.27 2.03 -18.35
C GLY A 291 0.33 2.60 -19.41
N LYS A 292 0.52 2.11 -20.65
CA LYS A 292 -0.10 2.62 -21.87
C LYS A 292 -1.03 1.62 -22.55
N ALA A 293 -1.36 0.51 -21.89
CA ALA A 293 -2.39 -0.39 -22.39
C ALA A 293 -3.71 -0.14 -21.65
N CYS A 294 -4.81 -0.11 -22.40
CA CYS A 294 -6.15 0.01 -21.82
C CYS A 294 -6.42 -1.12 -20.80
N ALA A 295 -6.01 -2.35 -21.12
CA ALA A 295 -6.19 -3.50 -20.25
C ALA A 295 -5.46 -3.34 -18.91
N GLU A 296 -4.20 -2.92 -18.92
CA GLU A 296 -3.41 -2.70 -17.71
C GLU A 296 -4.07 -1.64 -16.81
N CYS A 297 -4.60 -0.56 -17.39
CA CYS A 297 -5.30 0.48 -16.63
C CYS A 297 -6.64 0.01 -16.05
N CYS A 298 -7.38 -0.84 -16.78
CA CYS A 298 -8.65 -1.40 -16.31
C CYS A 298 -8.43 -2.40 -15.16
N LEU A 299 -7.46 -3.30 -15.31
CA LEU A 299 -7.09 -4.29 -14.28
C LEU A 299 -6.58 -3.64 -12.99
N ALA A 300 -6.02 -2.45 -13.07
CA ALA A 300 -5.51 -1.73 -11.90
C ALA A 300 -6.58 -1.45 -10.84
N ARG A 301 -7.87 -1.31 -11.23
CA ARG A 301 -9.01 -1.04 -10.33
C ARG A 301 -8.78 0.14 -9.36
N ASP A 302 -7.92 1.10 -9.72
CA ASP A 302 -7.63 2.28 -8.91
C ASP A 302 -8.66 3.40 -9.22
N PRO A 303 -9.52 3.80 -8.25
CA PRO A 303 -10.53 4.85 -8.46
C PRO A 303 -9.96 6.19 -8.93
N TYR A 304 -8.69 6.47 -8.62
CA TYR A 304 -8.03 7.69 -9.09
C TYR A 304 -7.59 7.64 -10.55
N CYS A 305 -7.64 6.48 -11.21
CA CYS A 305 -7.04 6.26 -12.52
C CYS A 305 -8.03 5.74 -13.55
N ALA A 306 -7.95 6.25 -14.77
CA ALA A 306 -8.77 5.83 -15.90
C ALA A 306 -7.96 5.91 -17.20
N TRP A 307 -8.29 5.02 -18.13
CA TRP A 307 -7.73 5.07 -19.47
C TRP A 307 -8.29 6.29 -20.19
N ASP A 308 -7.45 7.12 -20.83
CA ASP A 308 -7.91 8.33 -21.51
C ASP A 308 -7.99 8.23 -23.04
N GLY A 309 -7.59 7.09 -23.60
CA GLY A 309 -7.42 6.86 -25.03
C GLY A 309 -5.96 6.65 -25.45
N ALA A 310 -4.99 7.06 -24.63
CA ALA A 310 -3.56 6.95 -24.94
C ALA A 310 -2.70 6.40 -23.79
N SER A 311 -3.06 6.67 -22.54
CA SER A 311 -2.35 6.17 -21.36
C SER A 311 -3.29 6.04 -20.16
N CYS A 312 -2.85 5.28 -19.15
CA CYS A 312 -3.52 5.33 -17.85
C CYS A 312 -3.21 6.66 -17.17
N SER A 313 -4.25 7.44 -16.90
CA SER A 313 -4.10 8.80 -16.40
C SER A 313 -5.07 9.06 -15.26
N ARG A 314 -4.93 10.21 -14.60
CA ARG A 314 -5.81 10.58 -13.49
C ARG A 314 -7.27 10.69 -13.95
N TYR A 315 -8.17 10.05 -13.22
CA TYR A 315 -9.61 10.19 -13.38
C TYR A 315 -10.06 11.60 -12.98
N PHE A 316 -10.93 12.17 -13.81
CA PHE A 316 -11.62 13.43 -13.54
C PHE A 316 -13.08 13.28 -13.95
N PRO A 317 -14.05 13.56 -13.07
CA PRO A 317 -15.46 13.51 -13.43
C PRO A 317 -15.80 14.64 -14.40
N THR A 318 -15.74 14.38 -15.71
CA THR A 318 -16.11 15.34 -16.75
C THR A 318 -16.96 14.69 -17.83
N ALA A 319 -18.11 15.28 -18.13
CA ALA A 319 -19.15 14.71 -19.02
C ALA A 319 -18.79 14.60 -20.52
N LYS A 320 -17.55 14.84 -20.95
CA LYS A 320 -17.22 15.10 -22.37
C LYS A 320 -16.17 14.20 -23.03
N ARG A 321 -15.74 13.08 -22.44
CA ARG A 321 -14.77 12.19 -23.10
C ARG A 321 -15.34 10.78 -23.28
N ARG A 322 -15.79 10.49 -24.50
CA ARG A 322 -16.30 9.16 -24.93
C ARG A 322 -15.23 8.06 -24.94
N THR A 323 -13.95 8.40 -24.77
CA THR A 323 -12.81 7.46 -24.81
C THR A 323 -12.32 7.04 -23.43
N ARG A 324 -12.93 7.56 -22.35
CA ARG A 324 -12.54 7.18 -21.00
C ARG A 324 -13.13 5.83 -20.63
N ARG A 325 -12.31 5.00 -19.98
CA ARG A 325 -12.68 3.66 -19.54
C ARG A 325 -12.12 3.43 -18.15
N GLN A 326 -13.01 3.14 -17.20
CA GLN A 326 -12.69 2.73 -15.84
C GLN A 326 -13.72 1.70 -15.38
N ASP A 327 -13.26 0.61 -14.76
CA ASP A 327 -14.12 -0.39 -14.13
C ASP A 327 -13.49 -0.81 -12.81
N ILE A 328 -13.92 -0.17 -11.72
CA ILE A 328 -13.40 -0.48 -10.39
C ILE A 328 -14.03 -1.78 -9.89
N ARG A 329 -15.33 -1.97 -10.10
CA ARG A 329 -16.08 -3.08 -9.54
C ARG A 329 -15.61 -4.43 -10.07
N ASN A 330 -15.48 -4.61 -11.38
CA ASN A 330 -15.14 -5.91 -11.97
C ASN A 330 -13.70 -5.95 -12.52
N GLY A 331 -13.16 -4.80 -12.92
CA GLY A 331 -11.86 -4.71 -13.58
C GLY A 331 -11.82 -5.57 -14.83
N ASP A 332 -12.79 -5.41 -15.74
CA ASP A 332 -12.96 -6.22 -16.95
C ASP A 332 -12.43 -5.51 -18.22
N PRO A 333 -11.25 -5.91 -18.75
CA PRO A 333 -10.74 -5.37 -20.00
C PRO A 333 -11.53 -5.81 -21.24
N LEU A 334 -12.20 -6.96 -21.22
CA LEU A 334 -12.82 -7.53 -22.43
C LEU A 334 -14.02 -6.71 -22.90
N THR A 335 -14.80 -6.18 -21.96
CA THR A 335 -15.94 -5.33 -22.25
C THR A 335 -15.53 -3.88 -22.48
N HIS A 336 -14.59 -3.37 -21.68
CA HIS A 336 -14.23 -1.96 -21.71
C HIS A 336 -13.16 -1.60 -22.75
N CYS A 337 -12.25 -2.51 -23.11
CA CYS A 337 -11.13 -2.26 -24.01
C CYS A 337 -11.31 -2.97 -25.36
N SER A 338 -12.25 -2.49 -26.18
CA SER A 338 -12.56 -3.05 -27.51
C SER A 338 -11.39 -3.00 -28.50
N ASP A 339 -10.38 -2.16 -28.26
CA ASP A 339 -9.20 -1.99 -29.12
C ASP A 339 -8.20 -3.17 -29.04
N LEU A 340 -8.47 -4.17 -28.20
CA LEU A 340 -7.63 -5.37 -28.01
C LEU A 340 -7.86 -6.45 -29.09
N GLN A 341 -8.86 -6.31 -29.96
CA GLN A 341 -9.22 -7.33 -30.96
C GLN A 341 -8.48 -7.22 -32.30
N HIS A 342 -7.47 -6.34 -32.42
CA HIS A 342 -6.63 -6.29 -33.62
C HIS A 342 -5.22 -6.82 -33.31
N PRO A 343 -4.91 -8.07 -33.70
CA PRO A 343 -3.56 -8.63 -33.63
C PRO A 343 -2.51 -7.83 -34.43
N ASP A 344 -2.96 -6.98 -35.36
CA ASP A 344 -2.13 -6.29 -36.35
C ASP A 344 -2.02 -4.76 -36.16
N ASN A 345 -2.41 -4.20 -35.01
CA ASN A 345 -2.26 -2.75 -34.79
C ASN A 345 -0.89 -2.43 -34.16
N PRO A 346 0.08 -1.83 -34.89
CA PRO A 346 1.46 -1.61 -34.42
C PRO A 346 1.59 -0.53 -33.32
N SER A 347 0.46 0.00 -32.84
CA SER A 347 0.38 1.03 -31.81
C SER A 347 0.03 0.51 -30.41
N GLY A 348 -0.10 -0.81 -30.23
CA GLY A 348 -0.04 -1.44 -28.92
C GLY A 348 1.42 -1.55 -28.48
N THR A 349 1.77 -1.06 -27.29
CA THR A 349 3.10 -1.15 -26.67
C THR A 349 3.85 -2.42 -27.07
N GLY A 350 5.00 -2.23 -27.74
CA GLY A 350 5.80 -3.30 -28.33
C GLY A 350 5.94 -4.49 -27.40
N LEU A 351 5.40 -5.62 -27.84
CA LEU A 351 5.55 -6.91 -27.18
C LEU A 351 7.04 -7.14 -26.97
N GLU A 352 7.48 -7.35 -25.73
CA GLU A 352 8.90 -7.51 -25.45
C GLU A 352 9.37 -8.80 -26.12
N GLU A 353 10.26 -8.68 -27.10
CA GLU A 353 10.86 -9.81 -27.80
C GLU A 353 12.32 -9.96 -27.34
N LYS A 354 12.68 -11.15 -26.85
CA LYS A 354 14.05 -11.50 -26.44
C LYS A 354 14.55 -12.69 -27.22
N ILE A 355 15.82 -12.68 -27.58
CA ILE A 355 16.53 -13.84 -28.11
C ILE A 355 17.48 -14.30 -27.01
N ILE A 356 17.36 -15.57 -26.61
CA ILE A 356 18.21 -16.19 -25.59
C ILE A 356 18.92 -17.36 -26.23
N TYR A 357 20.24 -17.42 -26.04
CA TYR A 357 21.07 -18.53 -26.46
C TYR A 357 21.32 -19.45 -25.28
N GLY A 358 21.13 -20.75 -25.48
CA GLY A 358 21.43 -21.77 -24.49
C GLY A 358 22.32 -22.86 -25.07
N VAL A 359 23.22 -23.42 -24.27
CA VAL A 359 24.07 -24.53 -24.70
C VAL A 359 23.38 -25.84 -24.38
N GLU A 360 23.46 -26.81 -25.29
CA GLU A 360 22.95 -28.17 -25.04
C GLU A 360 23.50 -28.74 -23.72
N ASN A 361 22.64 -29.40 -22.93
CA ASN A 361 22.89 -29.90 -21.57
C ASN A 361 23.12 -28.85 -20.46
N SER A 362 23.17 -27.56 -20.78
CA SER A 362 23.16 -26.49 -19.77
C SER A 362 21.73 -26.21 -19.26
N SER A 363 21.62 -25.40 -18.21
CA SER A 363 20.36 -24.88 -17.72
C SER A 363 20.13 -23.45 -18.20
N THR A 364 18.87 -23.07 -18.41
CA THR A 364 18.51 -21.68 -18.71
C THR A 364 17.22 -21.28 -18.00
N PHE A 365 17.09 -20.00 -17.70
CA PHE A 365 15.92 -19.43 -17.04
C PHE A 365 15.31 -18.34 -17.91
N LEU A 366 14.05 -18.55 -18.28
CA LEU A 366 13.27 -17.58 -19.05
C LEU A 366 12.49 -16.71 -18.06
N GLU A 367 13.05 -15.55 -17.73
CA GLU A 367 12.46 -14.62 -16.78
C GLU A 367 11.18 -13.99 -17.35
N CYS A 368 10.09 -14.06 -16.59
CA CYS A 368 8.85 -13.36 -16.87
C CYS A 368 8.10 -13.10 -15.57
N SER A 369 7.99 -11.84 -15.18
CA SER A 369 7.30 -11.42 -13.96
C SER A 369 6.18 -10.42 -14.32
N PRO A 370 4.91 -10.71 -13.98
CA PRO A 370 3.82 -9.76 -14.18
C PRO A 370 3.96 -8.58 -13.22
N LYS A 371 3.52 -7.40 -13.64
CA LYS A 371 3.43 -6.23 -12.75
C LYS A 371 2.41 -6.45 -11.62
N SER A 372 1.30 -7.12 -11.94
CA SER A 372 0.26 -7.48 -10.96
C SER A 372 0.70 -8.69 -10.14
N GLN A 373 0.67 -8.56 -8.82
CA GLN A 373 0.93 -9.66 -7.87
C GLN A 373 -0.24 -10.66 -7.80
N ARG A 374 -1.37 -10.36 -8.44
CA ARG A 374 -2.56 -11.24 -8.50
C ARG A 374 -2.63 -12.02 -9.81
N ALA A 375 -1.83 -11.66 -10.80
CA ALA A 375 -1.81 -12.32 -12.10
C ALA A 375 -1.12 -13.68 -12.02
N LEU A 376 -1.71 -14.69 -12.65
CA LEU A 376 -1.10 -16.00 -12.82
C LEU A 376 -0.26 -16.02 -14.10
N VAL A 377 0.94 -16.60 -14.01
CA VAL A 377 1.84 -16.75 -15.16
C VAL A 377 1.60 -18.06 -15.88
N TYR A 378 1.35 -17.98 -17.19
CA TYR A 378 1.09 -19.11 -18.07
C TYR A 378 2.08 -19.11 -19.24
N TRP A 379 2.55 -20.29 -19.65
CA TRP A 379 3.55 -20.43 -20.70
C TRP A 379 3.09 -21.33 -21.84
N GLN A 380 3.33 -20.88 -23.08
CA GLN A 380 3.18 -21.70 -24.28
C GLN A 380 4.49 -21.79 -25.03
N PHE A 381 4.73 -22.94 -25.65
CA PHE A 381 5.86 -23.20 -26.52
C PHE A 381 5.36 -23.39 -27.95
N GLN A 382 6.06 -22.79 -28.89
CA GLN A 382 5.86 -22.96 -30.32
C GLN A 382 7.20 -23.39 -30.91
N LYS A 383 7.23 -24.60 -31.45
CA LYS A 383 8.43 -25.15 -32.06
C LYS A 383 8.74 -24.42 -33.37
N GLN A 384 10.02 -24.33 -33.69
CA GLN A 384 10.48 -23.71 -34.93
C GLN A 384 9.87 -24.44 -36.14
N ASN A 385 9.25 -23.68 -37.05
CA ASN A 385 8.51 -24.15 -38.23
C ASN A 385 7.15 -24.84 -37.96
N GLU A 386 6.62 -24.78 -36.74
CA GLU A 386 5.26 -25.23 -36.43
C GLU A 386 4.38 -24.02 -36.06
N GLU A 387 3.15 -23.95 -36.59
CA GLU A 387 2.20 -22.88 -36.21
C GLU A 387 1.51 -23.15 -34.87
N ARG A 388 1.49 -24.43 -34.44
CA ARG A 388 0.78 -24.84 -33.24
C ARG A 388 1.54 -24.40 -31.99
N LYS A 389 0.81 -23.73 -31.09
CA LYS A 389 1.26 -23.45 -29.73
C LYS A 389 0.82 -24.56 -28.80
N GLU A 390 1.73 -25.04 -27.96
CA GLU A 390 1.48 -26.07 -26.96
C GLU A 390 1.68 -25.52 -25.55
N GLU A 391 0.83 -25.96 -24.62
CA GLU A 391 0.99 -25.61 -23.22
C GLU A 391 2.22 -26.33 -22.62
N ILE A 392 3.04 -25.56 -21.90
CA ILE A 392 4.17 -26.12 -21.19
C ILE A 392 3.69 -26.79 -19.90
N LYS A 393 3.76 -28.12 -19.89
CA LYS A 393 3.52 -28.92 -18.70
C LYS A 393 4.78 -28.97 -17.83
N ALA A 394 4.59 -28.76 -16.52
CA ALA A 394 5.68 -28.92 -15.56
C ALA A 394 6.20 -30.37 -15.56
N SER A 395 7.51 -30.53 -15.46
CA SER A 395 8.20 -31.82 -15.39
C SER A 395 9.49 -31.67 -14.59
N ASP A 396 10.18 -32.77 -14.27
CA ASP A 396 11.46 -32.72 -13.56
C ASP A 396 12.53 -31.86 -14.25
N ARG A 397 12.39 -31.66 -15.57
CA ARG A 397 13.27 -30.85 -16.41
C ARG A 397 12.78 -29.41 -16.59
N LEU A 398 11.47 -29.17 -16.56
CA LEU A 398 10.85 -27.86 -16.75
C LEU A 398 10.08 -27.44 -15.50
N ILE A 399 10.61 -26.44 -14.80
CA ILE A 399 10.04 -25.93 -13.56
C ILE A 399 9.43 -24.56 -13.79
N ARG A 400 8.15 -24.43 -13.46
CA ARG A 400 7.45 -23.15 -13.43
C ARG A 400 7.70 -22.49 -12.07
N THR A 401 8.09 -21.23 -12.10
CA THR A 401 8.28 -20.37 -10.93
C THR A 401 7.42 -19.11 -11.09
N GLU A 402 7.24 -18.34 -10.03
CA GLU A 402 6.52 -17.05 -10.08
C GLU A 402 7.26 -16.01 -10.93
N GLN A 403 8.58 -16.17 -11.09
CA GLN A 403 9.46 -15.25 -11.79
C GLN A 403 9.77 -15.70 -13.23
N GLY A 404 9.30 -16.87 -13.66
CA GLY A 404 9.62 -17.41 -14.99
C GLY A 404 9.67 -18.92 -15.10
N LEU A 405 10.30 -19.40 -16.18
CA LEU A 405 10.41 -20.81 -16.53
C LEU A 405 11.87 -21.27 -16.49
N LEU A 406 12.18 -22.26 -15.64
CA LEU A 406 13.50 -22.88 -15.55
C LEU A 406 13.54 -24.16 -16.38
N LEU A 407 14.45 -24.21 -17.35
CA LEU A 407 14.82 -25.42 -18.08
C LEU A 407 16.13 -25.95 -17.49
N ARG A 408 16.08 -27.05 -16.76
CA ARG A 408 17.26 -27.60 -16.05
C ARG A 408 18.30 -28.24 -16.97
N SER A 409 17.87 -28.73 -18.12
CA SER A 409 18.73 -29.37 -19.12
C SER A 409 18.13 -29.10 -20.50
N LEU A 410 18.86 -28.33 -21.30
CA LEU A 410 18.49 -27.95 -22.66
C LEU A 410 18.76 -29.10 -23.64
N GLN A 411 17.79 -29.35 -24.52
CA GLN A 411 17.86 -30.31 -25.61
C GLN A 411 17.55 -29.58 -26.91
N ARG A 412 18.13 -29.98 -28.05
CA ARG A 412 17.88 -29.32 -29.36
C ARG A 412 16.40 -29.09 -29.69
N LYS A 413 15.51 -29.98 -29.24
CA LYS A 413 14.04 -29.88 -29.44
C LYS A 413 13.37 -28.71 -28.69
N ASP A 414 14.04 -28.13 -27.69
CA ASP A 414 13.54 -26.98 -26.94
C ASP A 414 13.79 -25.66 -27.69
N SER A 415 14.49 -25.70 -28.84
CA SER A 415 14.66 -24.52 -29.69
C SER A 415 13.30 -24.09 -30.27
N GLY A 416 12.97 -22.81 -30.11
CA GLY A 416 11.69 -22.29 -30.56
C GLY A 416 11.25 -21.02 -29.82
N LEU A 417 9.97 -20.71 -29.94
CA LEU A 417 9.33 -19.52 -29.41
C LEU A 417 8.56 -19.86 -28.14
N TYR A 418 8.92 -19.19 -27.04
CA TYR A 418 8.24 -19.27 -25.76
C TYR A 418 7.41 -18.00 -25.55
N PHE A 419 6.15 -18.17 -25.21
CA PHE A 419 5.23 -17.08 -24.91
C PHE A 419 4.88 -17.11 -23.44
N CYS A 420 5.14 -16.01 -22.75
CA CYS A 420 4.68 -15.78 -21.39
C CYS A 420 3.40 -14.96 -21.40
N TYR A 421 2.40 -15.44 -20.68
CA TYR A 421 1.10 -14.81 -20.51
C TYR A 421 0.83 -14.50 -19.04
N ALA A 422 0.19 -13.36 -18.79
CA ALA A 422 -0.46 -13.06 -17.52
C ALA A 422 -1.97 -13.31 -17.66
N VAL A 423 -2.54 -14.01 -16.69
CA VAL A 423 -3.98 -14.24 -16.59
C VAL A 423 -4.51 -13.63 -15.30
N GLU A 424 -5.46 -12.70 -15.42
CA GLU A 424 -6.10 -12.02 -14.30
C GLU A 424 -7.58 -11.77 -14.63
N HIS A 425 -8.49 -12.14 -13.71
CA HIS A 425 -9.95 -12.04 -13.91
C HIS A 425 -10.47 -12.64 -15.23
N GLY A 426 -9.85 -13.72 -15.71
CA GLY A 426 -10.23 -14.36 -16.98
C GLY A 426 -9.71 -13.65 -18.23
N PHE A 427 -9.05 -12.50 -18.08
CA PHE A 427 -8.34 -11.83 -19.17
C PHE A 427 -6.91 -12.38 -19.28
N MET A 428 -6.47 -12.67 -20.51
CA MET A 428 -5.13 -13.18 -20.80
C MET A 428 -4.36 -12.20 -21.69
N GLN A 429 -3.19 -11.76 -21.23
CA GLN A 429 -2.31 -10.85 -21.95
C GLN A 429 -0.94 -11.47 -22.17
N THR A 430 -0.36 -11.28 -23.35
CA THR A 430 1.04 -11.68 -23.62
C THR A 430 1.97 -10.65 -22.98
N LEU A 431 2.89 -11.11 -22.12
CA LEU A 431 3.90 -10.26 -21.48
C LEU A 431 5.22 -10.26 -22.26
N LEU A 432 5.67 -11.44 -22.67
CA LEU A 432 7.01 -11.64 -23.23
C LEU A 432 6.96 -12.73 -24.29
N LYS A 433 7.73 -12.53 -25.37
CA LYS A 433 8.03 -13.55 -26.37
C LYS A 433 9.54 -13.78 -26.38
N VAL A 434 9.95 -15.02 -26.15
CA VAL A 434 11.36 -15.42 -26.12
C VAL A 434 11.65 -16.40 -27.24
N THR A 435 12.58 -16.06 -28.12
CA THR A 435 13.19 -17.01 -29.05
C THR A 435 14.36 -17.67 -28.33
N LEU A 436 14.24 -18.95 -28.01
CA LEU A 436 15.32 -19.75 -27.44
C LEU A 436 16.05 -20.47 -28.58
N GLU A 437 17.32 -20.14 -28.78
CA GLU A 437 18.19 -20.81 -29.74
C GLU A 437 19.19 -21.69 -28.99
N ILE A 438 19.34 -22.94 -29.44
CA ILE A 438 20.18 -23.92 -28.76
C ILE A 438 21.43 -24.16 -29.58
N ILE A 439 22.57 -23.84 -28.98
CA ILE A 439 23.90 -24.09 -29.52
C ILE A 439 24.27 -25.50 -29.11
N ASP A 440 24.46 -26.36 -30.12
CA ASP A 440 24.92 -27.71 -29.89
C ASP A 440 26.39 -27.74 -29.42
N THR A 441 26.79 -28.82 -28.75
CA THR A 441 28.14 -28.93 -28.18
C THR A 441 29.25 -28.96 -29.24
N GLU A 442 28.99 -29.49 -30.43
CA GLU A 442 29.97 -29.60 -31.53
C GLU A 442 30.22 -28.21 -32.18
N HIS A 443 29.15 -27.46 -32.45
CA HIS A 443 29.18 -26.07 -32.89
C HIS A 443 29.84 -25.16 -31.85
N LEU A 444 29.65 -25.43 -30.56
CA LEU A 444 30.31 -24.67 -29.51
C LEU A 444 31.83 -24.88 -29.56
N GLU A 445 32.29 -26.12 -29.74
CA GLU A 445 33.71 -26.42 -29.92
C GLU A 445 34.27 -25.76 -31.19
N GLU A 446 33.56 -25.80 -32.31
CA GLU A 446 33.96 -25.09 -33.53
C GLU A 446 34.03 -23.57 -33.33
N LEU A 447 33.06 -22.97 -32.62
CA LEU A 447 33.06 -21.54 -32.32
C LEU A 447 34.22 -21.13 -31.40
N LEU A 448 34.60 -22.00 -30.45
CA LEU A 448 35.74 -21.80 -29.57
C LEU A 448 37.08 -21.98 -30.30
N HIS A 449 37.19 -22.95 -31.22
CA HIS A 449 38.42 -23.26 -31.96
C HIS A 449 38.65 -22.35 -33.18
N ARG A 450 37.61 -21.76 -33.76
CA ARG A 450 37.74 -20.81 -34.88
C ARG A 450 38.44 -19.50 -34.51
N GLU A 451 38.57 -19.18 -33.22
CA GLU A 451 39.39 -18.04 -32.75
C GLU A 451 40.86 -18.41 -32.50
N GLU A 452 41.17 -19.69 -32.26
CA GLU A 452 42.56 -20.15 -32.07
C GLU A 452 43.28 -20.42 -33.39
N GLU A 453 42.58 -20.84 -34.45
CA GLU A 453 43.17 -21.09 -35.79
C GLU A 453 43.29 -19.83 -36.67
N GLY A 454 43.06 -18.64 -36.11
CA GLY A 454 43.12 -17.36 -36.83
C GLY A 454 44.52 -16.78 -37.08
N ASP A 455 45.62 -17.43 -36.67
CA ASP A 455 46.98 -16.86 -36.81
C ASP A 455 47.99 -17.76 -37.56
N SER A 456 47.55 -18.63 -38.45
CA SER A 456 48.48 -19.38 -39.32
C SER A 456 48.02 -19.62 -40.76
N SER A 457 47.66 -18.56 -41.48
CA SER A 457 47.82 -18.62 -42.95
C SER A 457 48.19 -17.26 -43.55
N LYS A 458 49.33 -17.24 -44.24
CA LYS A 458 49.86 -16.07 -44.94
C LYS A 458 49.05 -15.77 -46.21
N VAL A 459 48.48 -14.56 -46.21
CA VAL A 459 48.47 -13.56 -47.30
C VAL A 459 47.65 -13.89 -48.56
N LYS A 460 46.51 -13.19 -48.73
CA LYS A 460 46.31 -12.17 -49.78
C LYS A 460 45.03 -11.32 -49.54
N GLU A 461 45.27 -10.02 -49.35
CA GLU A 461 44.42 -8.83 -49.57
C GLU A 461 42.89 -8.91 -49.42
N ALA A 462 42.36 -8.22 -48.40
CA ALA A 462 41.55 -7.00 -48.56
C ALA A 462 41.20 -6.40 -47.19
N SER A 463 41.47 -5.10 -47.03
CA SER A 463 41.25 -4.30 -45.84
C SER A 463 39.76 -4.05 -45.53
N ASN A 464 39.33 -4.28 -44.29
CA ASN A 464 38.62 -3.29 -43.48
C ASN A 464 38.52 -3.74 -42.01
N GLY A 465 38.62 -2.76 -41.11
CA GLY A 465 39.09 -2.94 -39.74
C GLY A 465 38.02 -3.15 -38.68
N MET A 466 38.46 -3.81 -37.60
CA MET A 466 37.74 -3.88 -36.34
C MET A 466 38.68 -3.48 -35.20
N THR A 467 38.22 -2.58 -34.33
CA THR A 467 39.04 -1.80 -33.40
C THR A 467 39.44 -2.57 -32.12
N PRO A 468 40.55 -2.20 -31.45
CA PRO A 468 41.19 -2.97 -30.36
C PRO A 468 40.40 -3.10 -29.04
N ILE A 469 39.21 -2.52 -28.93
CA ILE A 469 38.46 -2.38 -27.67
C ILE A 469 37.74 -3.68 -27.27
N GLN A 470 37.36 -4.52 -28.24
CA GLN A 470 36.62 -5.77 -27.99
C GLN A 470 37.47 -6.88 -27.35
N LYS A 471 38.80 -6.87 -27.57
CA LYS A 471 39.73 -7.90 -27.04
C LYS A 471 39.96 -7.81 -25.52
N VAL A 472 39.68 -6.67 -24.90
CA VAL A 472 39.93 -6.48 -23.45
C VAL A 472 38.77 -7.02 -22.63
N TRP A 473 37.53 -6.83 -23.08
CA TRP A 473 36.33 -7.28 -22.35
C TRP A 473 36.23 -8.80 -22.23
N TYR A 474 36.64 -9.54 -23.27
CA TYR A 474 36.62 -11.01 -23.30
C TYR A 474 37.57 -11.65 -22.26
N ARG A 475 38.73 -11.01 -22.03
CA ARG A 475 39.73 -11.52 -21.10
C ARG A 475 39.31 -11.39 -19.64
N ASP A 476 38.55 -10.34 -19.33
CA ASP A 476 37.99 -10.11 -17.99
C ASP A 476 36.80 -11.05 -17.70
N PHE A 477 36.06 -11.45 -18.74
CA PHE A 477 34.92 -12.39 -18.61
C PHE A 477 35.37 -13.85 -18.44
N MET A 478 36.39 -14.29 -19.18
CA MET A 478 36.95 -15.65 -19.06
C MET A 478 37.65 -15.89 -17.72
N GLN A 479 38.09 -14.84 -17.03
CA GLN A 479 38.60 -14.94 -15.65
C GLN A 479 37.49 -15.12 -14.61
N LEU A 480 36.23 -14.80 -14.94
CA LEU A 480 35.08 -15.02 -14.05
C LEU A 480 34.49 -16.43 -14.18
N ILE A 481 34.73 -17.11 -15.30
CA ILE A 481 34.17 -18.45 -15.60
C ILE A 481 35.09 -19.58 -15.14
N ASN A 482 36.41 -19.37 -15.16
CA ASN A 482 37.38 -20.35 -14.68
C ASN A 482 37.73 -20.07 -13.21
N HIS A 483 37.13 -20.81 -12.28
CA HIS A 483 37.56 -20.84 -10.88
C HIS A 483 38.78 -21.75 -10.68
N PRO A 484 39.91 -21.26 -10.17
CA PRO A 484 40.82 -22.07 -9.38
C PRO A 484 40.62 -21.76 -7.89
N ASN A 485 40.25 -22.78 -7.11
CA ASN A 485 40.29 -22.91 -5.64
C ASN A 485 39.91 -21.69 -4.77
N LEU A 486 38.89 -21.90 -3.92
CA LEU A 486 38.25 -20.94 -3.00
C LEU A 486 39.17 -20.08 -2.10
N ASN A 487 40.45 -20.41 -1.92
CA ASN A 487 41.39 -19.59 -1.15
C ASN A 487 41.89 -18.34 -1.89
N THR A 488 41.66 -18.22 -3.21
CA THR A 488 42.11 -17.06 -4.01
C THR A 488 41.06 -15.95 -4.09
N MET A 489 39.79 -16.24 -3.78
CA MET A 489 38.69 -15.28 -3.84
C MET A 489 38.81 -14.20 -2.75
N ASP A 490 39.25 -14.58 -1.56
CA ASP A 490 39.51 -13.64 -0.45
C ASP A 490 40.71 -12.74 -0.73
N GLU A 491 41.76 -13.27 -1.36
CA GLU A 491 42.91 -12.47 -1.81
C GLU A 491 42.53 -11.49 -2.93
N PHE A 492 41.63 -11.89 -3.83
CA PHE A 492 41.11 -11.02 -4.89
C PHE A 492 40.25 -9.88 -4.32
N CYS A 493 39.33 -10.18 -3.40
CA CYS A 493 38.53 -9.16 -2.71
C CYS A 493 39.41 -8.17 -1.92
N GLU A 494 40.45 -8.65 -1.24
CA GLU A 494 41.45 -7.81 -0.56
C GLU A 494 42.26 -6.93 -1.55
N GLN A 495 42.61 -7.45 -2.73
CA GLN A 495 43.32 -6.68 -3.75
C GLN A 495 42.44 -5.60 -4.40
N VAL A 496 41.16 -5.88 -4.64
CA VAL A 496 40.19 -4.91 -5.17
C VAL A 496 39.96 -3.79 -4.15
N TRP A 497 39.79 -4.10 -2.87
CA TRP A 497 39.67 -3.09 -1.81
C TRP A 497 40.95 -2.27 -1.59
N LYS A 498 42.14 -2.88 -1.74
CA LYS A 498 43.42 -2.15 -1.67
C LYS A 498 43.64 -1.22 -2.87
N ARG A 499 43.15 -1.57 -4.06
CA ARG A 499 43.22 -0.74 -5.27
C ARG A 499 42.39 0.54 -5.13
N ASP A 500 41.19 0.42 -4.56
CA ASP A 500 40.28 1.54 -4.33
C ASP A 500 40.82 2.53 -3.25
N ARG A 501 41.49 1.99 -2.21
CA ARG A 501 42.23 2.79 -1.22
C ARG A 501 43.48 3.47 -1.79
N LYS A 502 44.17 2.86 -2.77
CA LYS A 502 45.34 3.47 -3.43
C LYS A 502 44.94 4.56 -4.44
N GLN A 503 43.83 4.41 -5.16
CA GLN A 503 43.31 5.47 -6.03
C GLN A 503 42.88 6.71 -5.25
N ARG A 504 42.35 6.55 -4.01
CA ARG A 504 42.10 7.69 -3.11
C ARG A 504 43.37 8.35 -2.54
N ARG A 505 44.52 7.68 -2.55
CA ARG A 505 45.81 8.21 -2.03
C ARG A 505 46.72 8.81 -3.11
N GLN A 506 46.39 8.70 -4.40
CA GLN A 506 47.17 9.27 -5.51
C GLN A 506 46.57 10.58 -6.07
N LYS A 507 46.03 11.45 -5.20
CA LYS A 507 46.03 12.90 -5.48
C LYS A 507 47.29 13.49 -4.85
N PRO A 508 48.23 14.05 -5.61
CA PRO A 508 49.42 14.67 -5.02
C PRO A 508 49.04 15.94 -4.27
N ALA A 509 49.35 15.95 -2.98
CA ALA A 509 49.39 17.14 -2.14
C ALA A 509 50.71 17.89 -2.41
N ASN A 510 50.67 18.88 -3.30
CA ASN A 510 51.35 20.19 -3.16
C ASN A 510 51.30 20.97 -4.48
N ALA A 511 50.35 21.91 -4.56
CA ALA A 511 50.53 23.16 -5.28
C ALA A 511 49.72 24.23 -4.54
N GLN A 512 50.41 25.11 -3.83
CA GLN A 512 49.84 26.31 -3.21
C GLN A 512 49.24 27.20 -4.31
N VAL A 513 47.93 27.50 -4.24
CA VAL A 513 47.34 28.65 -4.97
C VAL A 513 46.25 29.32 -4.11
N ASN A 514 46.64 30.44 -3.51
CA ASN A 514 45.94 31.71 -3.29
C ASN A 514 44.38 31.75 -3.15
N PRO A 515 43.79 32.26 -2.05
CA PRO A 515 42.37 32.19 -1.77
C PRO A 515 41.54 33.35 -2.36
N ASN A 516 41.80 33.77 -3.61
CA ASN A 516 41.15 34.94 -4.21
C ASN A 516 40.52 34.72 -5.61
N LYS A 517 40.20 33.49 -6.02
CA LYS A 517 39.63 33.21 -7.36
C LYS A 517 38.21 32.64 -7.43
N TRP A 518 37.50 32.46 -6.31
CA TRP A 518 36.10 32.01 -6.30
C TRP A 518 35.08 33.10 -5.92
N LYS A 519 35.44 34.38 -6.08
CA LYS A 519 34.52 35.53 -5.97
C LYS A 519 34.24 36.24 -7.29
N HIS A 520 34.68 35.71 -8.43
CA HIS A 520 34.48 36.35 -9.74
C HIS A 520 33.86 35.40 -10.78
N LEU A 521 32.81 34.68 -10.40
CA LEU A 521 31.93 33.98 -11.35
C LEU A 521 30.45 33.97 -10.92
N GLN A 522 30.05 34.95 -10.09
CA GLN A 522 28.65 35.16 -9.69
C GLN A 522 28.12 36.56 -10.02
N GLU A 523 28.91 37.37 -10.74
CA GLU A 523 28.49 38.67 -11.27
C GLU A 523 28.98 38.81 -12.71
N ASN A 524 28.18 38.32 -13.66
CA ASN A 524 28.11 38.86 -15.02
C ASN A 524 27.07 38.09 -15.83
N LYS A 525 25.81 38.57 -15.79
CA LYS A 525 24.94 38.82 -16.95
C LYS A 525 23.52 39.16 -16.49
N LYS A 526 23.36 40.41 -16.04
CA LYS A 526 22.11 41.16 -16.21
C LYS A 526 22.18 41.95 -17.52
N GLY A 527 21.17 41.77 -18.36
CA GLY A 527 20.58 42.85 -19.16
C GLY A 527 21.00 43.01 -20.62
N ARG A 528 20.06 42.75 -21.53
CA ARG A 528 19.71 43.76 -22.55
C ARG A 528 18.23 43.68 -22.93
N ASN A 529 17.51 44.73 -22.52
CA ASN A 529 16.15 45.07 -22.93
C ASN A 529 16.08 45.39 -24.44
N ARG A 530 14.94 45.07 -25.06
CA ARG A 530 14.33 45.93 -26.08
C ARG A 530 12.82 45.98 -25.82
N ARG A 531 12.33 47.19 -25.50
CA ARG A 531 10.92 47.56 -25.33
C ARG A 531 10.25 47.75 -26.70
N THR A 532 8.96 47.39 -26.81
CA THR A 532 7.93 48.22 -27.47
C THR A 532 6.52 47.81 -26.99
N HIS A 533 5.88 48.77 -26.32
CA HIS A 533 4.44 49.12 -26.20
C HIS A 533 3.33 48.17 -25.68
N GLU A 534 2.53 48.81 -24.82
CA GLU A 534 1.28 48.49 -24.13
C GLU A 534 0.11 48.03 -25.02
N PHE A 535 -0.81 47.24 -24.45
CA PHE A 535 -2.19 47.67 -24.16
C PHE A 535 -2.85 46.74 -23.13
N GLU A 536 -3.27 47.32 -22.00
CA GLU A 536 -4.12 46.70 -20.98
C GLU A 536 -5.56 46.50 -21.49
N ARG A 537 -6.20 45.41 -21.05
CA ARG A 537 -7.67 45.34 -20.91
C ARG A 537 -8.03 44.81 -19.52
N ALA A 538 -8.85 45.61 -18.84
CA ALA A 538 -9.40 45.41 -17.49
C ALA A 538 -10.36 44.21 -17.38
N PRO A 539 -10.60 43.68 -16.16
CA PRO A 539 -11.49 42.55 -15.93
C PRO A 539 -12.96 43.00 -15.96
N ARG A 540 -13.84 42.13 -16.46
CA ARG A 540 -15.30 42.29 -16.26
C ARG A 540 -15.77 41.30 -15.21
N SER A 541 -16.32 41.86 -14.14
CA SER A 541 -17.31 41.25 -13.26
C SER A 541 -18.67 41.18 -13.96
N VAL A 542 -19.30 39.99 -13.95
CA VAL A 542 -20.67 39.72 -13.46
C VAL A 542 -20.66 38.31 -12.90
#